data_AF-A0A238JQ54-F1
#
_entry.id   AF-A0A238JQ54-F1
#
_cell.length_a   1.000
_cell.length_b   1.000
_cell.length_c   1.000
_cell.angle_alpha   90.00
_cell.angle_beta   90.00
_cell.angle_gamma   90.00
#
_symmetry.space_group_name_H-M   'P 1'
#
loop_
_entity.id
_entity.type
_entity.pdbx_description
1 polymer ?
#
loop_
_entity_poly.entity_id
_entity_poly.type
_entity_poly.pdbx_seq_one_letter_code
_entity_poly.pdbx_strand_id
1 'polypeptide(L)'
;MSVLADLLSTVFDRRYKRAESGAWERRSIEALSSDLLGSKGEVSGAALARQILDRYGAMEDDEKLAFFEYLFSRMGIDPEQVRETLSAYEQQPSKQTYRAFMAASEPQRQELARRLNQVPGATAQLVAMRRDLLRFTKDHPELAAVDLDFRHLFASWFNRGFLVLRPVSWETPAHLLEKIIAYEAVHAIESWDDLRARLRPSDRRCFAFFHPSMPNEPLIFVEVALTKGIPGSIQSVLAEERDVIAADQADTAVFYSISNCQSGLAGISFGNSLIKQVVADLSREMPGLKTFVTLSPIPGLKRWMAETGQQADNDTALQKLAAHYLLNAKRPDGSPYDPVARFHLGNGAQIKAVHAGADLSENGMAQSGGAMVNYLYDLPKISQNHEQFADAQKIAASTEVRNLSKSAVKSDA
;
A
#
# COMPACT_ATOMS: atom_id res chain seq x y z
N MET A 1 -31.66 4.19 2.05
CA MET A 1 -30.57 5.16 1.83
C MET A 1 -30.60 6.15 2.98
N SER A 2 -29.47 6.31 3.66
CA SER A 2 -29.40 7.06 4.93
C SER A 2 -29.46 8.56 4.68
N VAL A 3 -30.33 9.26 5.40
CA VAL A 3 -30.42 10.75 5.45
C VAL A 3 -29.06 11.40 5.72
N LEU A 4 -28.14 10.67 6.37
CA LEU A 4 -26.76 11.12 6.63
C LEU A 4 -25.91 11.20 5.35
N ALA A 5 -26.15 10.33 4.35
CA ALA A 5 -25.41 10.33 3.09
C ALA A 5 -25.82 11.50 2.19
N ASP A 6 -27.11 11.86 2.18
CA ASP A 6 -27.63 13.02 1.44
C ASP A 6 -27.27 14.36 2.10
N LEU A 7 -27.12 14.38 3.43
CA LEU A 7 -26.59 15.54 4.15
C LEU A 7 -25.10 15.76 3.89
N LEU A 8 -24.32 14.69 3.71
CA LEU A 8 -22.92 14.81 3.34
C LEU A 8 -22.76 15.29 1.90
N SER A 9 -23.56 14.79 0.95
CA SER A 9 -23.48 15.22 -0.45
C SER A 9 -23.83 16.71 -0.64
N THR A 10 -24.84 17.22 0.07
CA THR A 10 -25.22 18.64 0.03
C THR A 10 -24.19 19.59 0.66
N VAL A 11 -23.32 19.10 1.56
CA VAL A 11 -22.19 19.87 2.10
C VAL A 11 -21.02 19.94 1.11
N PHE A 12 -20.83 18.90 0.29
CA PHE A 12 -19.75 18.87 -0.72
C PHE A 12 -20.08 19.65 -2.01
N ASP A 13 -21.36 19.93 -2.29
CA ASP A 13 -21.78 20.55 -3.55
C ASP A 13 -21.77 22.09 -3.56
N ARG A 14 -21.34 22.73 -2.47
CA ARG A 14 -21.04 24.17 -2.51
C ARG A 14 -19.74 24.39 -3.30
N ARG A 15 -19.85 24.48 -4.62
CA ARG A 15 -18.91 25.18 -5.52
C ARG A 15 -18.72 26.61 -5.01
N TYR A 16 -17.76 26.78 -4.11
CA TYR A 16 -17.44 28.08 -3.54
C TYR A 16 -16.58 28.88 -4.52
N LYS A 17 -17.14 30.04 -4.90
CA LYS A 17 -16.53 31.12 -5.66
C LYS A 17 -15.06 31.32 -5.29
N ARG A 18 -14.23 31.42 -6.33
CA ARG A 18 -12.86 31.95 -6.35
C ARG A 18 -12.83 33.25 -5.52
N ALA A 19 -12.35 33.19 -4.27
CA ALA A 19 -12.26 34.35 -3.39
C ALA A 19 -10.82 34.86 -3.39
N GLU A 20 -10.67 36.15 -3.72
CA GLU A 20 -9.51 37.02 -3.54
C GLU A 20 -8.19 36.60 -4.22
N SER A 21 -8.21 36.50 -5.56
CA SER A 21 -7.05 36.09 -6.35
C SER A 21 -5.90 37.12 -6.43
N GLY A 22 -6.13 38.41 -6.15
CA GLY A 22 -5.13 39.44 -6.49
C GLY A 22 -3.91 39.59 -5.56
N ALA A 23 -4.06 39.36 -4.25
CA ALA A 23 -2.99 39.71 -3.28
C ALA A 23 -1.92 38.61 -3.15
N TRP A 24 -2.26 37.36 -3.43
CA TRP A 24 -1.40 36.21 -3.16
C TRP A 24 -0.78 35.60 -4.41
N GLU A 25 -1.21 36.02 -5.60
CA GLU A 25 -0.70 35.55 -6.89
C GLU A 25 0.80 35.80 -7.07
N ARG A 26 1.35 36.88 -6.50
CA ARG A 26 2.76 37.27 -6.65
C ARG A 26 3.72 36.70 -5.60
N ARG A 27 3.20 36.07 -4.55
CA ARG A 27 4.05 35.51 -3.47
C ARG A 27 4.55 34.13 -3.89
N SER A 28 5.73 33.73 -3.46
CA SER A 28 6.25 32.38 -3.71
C SER A 28 5.54 31.33 -2.84
N ILE A 29 5.65 30.04 -3.18
CA ILE A 29 5.02 28.96 -2.39
C ILE A 29 5.60 28.87 -0.96
N GLU A 30 6.88 29.20 -0.81
CA GLU A 30 7.60 29.25 0.47
C GLU A 30 7.07 30.36 1.36
N ALA A 31 6.80 31.54 0.78
CA ALA A 31 6.21 32.66 1.49
C ALA A 31 4.78 32.31 1.96
N LEU A 32 3.98 31.67 1.10
CA LEU A 32 2.64 31.20 1.47
C LEU A 32 2.69 30.14 2.57
N SER A 33 3.65 29.22 2.51
CA SER A 33 3.84 28.17 3.53
C SER A 33 4.19 28.77 4.89
N SER A 34 5.05 29.80 4.90
CA SER A 34 5.40 30.56 6.10
C SER A 34 4.19 31.30 6.68
N ASP A 35 3.38 31.93 5.83
CA ASP A 35 2.14 32.60 6.26
C ASP A 35 1.12 31.60 6.83
N LEU A 36 0.98 30.44 6.20
CA LEU A 36 0.04 29.41 6.67
C LEU A 36 0.40 28.97 8.08
N LEU A 37 1.68 28.78 8.39
CA LEU A 37 2.16 28.47 9.75
C LEU A 37 1.95 29.63 10.74
N GLY A 38 2.11 30.87 10.29
CA GLY A 38 1.89 32.07 11.10
C GLY A 38 0.42 32.44 11.31
N SER A 39 -0.48 31.89 10.49
CA SER A 39 -1.90 32.23 10.52
C SER A 39 -2.60 31.75 11.81
N LYS A 40 -3.44 32.63 12.38
CA LYS A 40 -4.25 32.35 13.59
C LYS A 40 -5.75 32.17 13.29
N GLY A 41 -6.21 32.52 12.09
CA GLY A 41 -7.62 32.46 11.70
C GLY A 41 -7.93 31.32 10.73
N GLU A 42 -8.98 30.54 11.02
CA GLU A 42 -9.40 29.37 10.23
C GLU A 42 -9.73 29.72 8.77
N VAL A 43 -10.40 30.85 8.53
CA VAL A 43 -10.82 31.26 7.17
C VAL A 43 -9.61 31.64 6.31
N SER A 44 -8.67 32.43 6.84
CA SER A 44 -7.43 32.78 6.14
C SER A 44 -6.52 31.57 5.92
N GLY A 45 -6.46 30.64 6.88
CA GLY A 45 -5.65 29.43 6.76
C GLY A 45 -6.14 28.49 5.68
N ALA A 46 -7.46 28.27 5.58
CA ALA A 46 -8.05 27.40 4.55
C ALA A 46 -7.82 27.94 3.12
N ALA A 47 -7.84 29.25 2.94
CA ALA A 47 -7.60 29.85 1.64
C ALA A 47 -6.11 29.75 1.23
N LEU A 48 -5.18 30.01 2.16
CA LEU A 48 -3.74 29.80 1.94
C LEU A 48 -3.41 28.33 1.63
N ALA A 49 -3.99 27.40 2.38
CA ALA A 49 -3.77 25.96 2.17
C ALA A 49 -4.20 25.52 0.76
N ARG A 50 -5.38 25.92 0.29
CA ARG A 50 -5.81 25.65 -1.09
C ARG A 50 -4.86 26.23 -2.10
N GLN A 51 -4.44 27.48 -1.92
CA GLN A 51 -3.53 28.12 -2.87
C GLN A 51 -2.17 27.43 -2.95
N ILE A 52 -1.60 27.00 -1.82
CA ILE A 52 -0.35 26.25 -1.78
C ILE A 52 -0.50 24.93 -2.54
N LEU A 53 -1.58 24.20 -2.28
CA LEU A 53 -1.88 22.92 -2.92
C LEU A 53 -2.12 23.06 -4.43
N ASP A 54 -2.95 24.03 -4.84
CA ASP A 54 -3.22 24.32 -6.25
C ASP A 54 -1.95 24.73 -7.00
N ARG A 55 -1.10 25.55 -6.36
CA ARG A 55 0.17 25.97 -6.95
C ARG A 55 1.14 24.80 -7.08
N TYR A 56 1.28 23.98 -6.03
CA TYR A 56 2.11 22.77 -6.11
C TYR A 56 1.63 21.83 -7.22
N GLY A 57 0.31 21.66 -7.37
CA GLY A 57 -0.27 20.84 -8.43
C GLY A 57 0.03 21.33 -9.85
N ALA A 58 0.32 22.62 -10.01
CA ALA A 58 0.67 23.26 -11.29
C ALA A 58 2.18 23.40 -11.54
N MET A 59 3.03 22.99 -10.58
CA MET A 59 4.49 23.08 -10.70
C MET A 59 5.06 21.98 -11.60
N GLU A 60 6.12 22.34 -12.32
CA GLU A 60 6.98 21.38 -13.02
C GLU A 60 7.97 20.71 -12.06
N ASP A 61 8.65 19.66 -12.51
CA ASP A 61 9.50 18.83 -11.65
C ASP A 61 10.65 19.64 -10.99
N ASP A 62 11.26 20.60 -11.69
CA ASP A 62 12.31 21.46 -11.12
C ASP A 62 11.78 22.35 -9.98
N GLU A 63 10.56 22.88 -10.11
CA GLU A 63 9.92 23.71 -9.09
C GLU A 63 9.48 22.87 -7.89
N LYS A 64 8.98 21.65 -8.13
CA LYS A 64 8.64 20.70 -7.07
C LYS A 64 9.88 20.28 -6.28
N LEU A 65 10.99 20.01 -6.97
CA LEU A 65 12.26 19.68 -6.33
C LEU A 65 12.73 20.85 -5.44
N ALA A 66 12.74 22.07 -5.97
CA ALA A 66 13.09 23.27 -5.18
C ALA A 66 12.18 23.43 -3.93
N PHE A 67 10.90 23.12 -4.06
CA PHE A 67 9.99 23.13 -2.89
C PHE A 67 10.36 22.05 -1.86
N PHE A 68 10.72 20.84 -2.28
CA PHE A 68 11.17 19.80 -1.36
C PHE A 68 12.51 20.15 -0.68
N GLU A 69 13.44 20.76 -1.41
CA GLU A 69 14.70 21.28 -0.86
C GLU A 69 14.43 22.38 0.18
N TYR A 70 13.43 23.23 -0.04
CA TYR A 70 12.96 24.20 0.95
C TYR A 70 12.37 23.52 2.19
N LEU A 71 11.50 22.51 2.04
CA LEU A 71 10.93 21.76 3.17
C LEU A 71 12.03 21.06 3.99
N PHE A 72 13.05 20.52 3.32
CA PHE A 72 14.19 19.90 3.96
C PHE A 72 15.07 20.91 4.72
N SER A 73 15.50 21.98 4.03
CA SER A 73 16.52 22.91 4.54
C SER A 73 15.98 23.98 5.49
N ARG A 74 14.74 24.45 5.31
CA ARG A 74 14.17 25.58 6.05
C ARG A 74 13.09 25.20 7.05
N MET A 75 12.49 24.03 6.90
CA MET A 75 11.42 23.54 7.78
C MET A 75 11.84 22.31 8.60
N GLY A 76 13.16 22.17 8.79
CA GLY A 76 13.84 21.22 9.65
C GLY A 76 13.59 21.42 11.14
N ILE A 77 14.21 20.55 11.94
CA ILE A 77 14.46 20.84 13.35
C ILE A 77 15.59 21.87 13.46
N ASP A 78 15.56 22.70 14.50
CA ASP A 78 16.69 23.55 14.90
C ASP A 78 17.54 22.79 15.94
N PRO A 79 18.75 22.32 15.59
CA PRO A 79 19.57 21.53 16.50
C PRO A 79 19.95 22.26 17.79
N GLU A 80 20.11 23.59 17.75
CA GLU A 80 20.42 24.36 18.96
C GLU A 80 19.21 24.44 19.88
N GLN A 81 18.04 24.75 19.32
CA GLN A 81 16.80 24.81 20.09
C GLN A 81 16.46 23.44 20.72
N VAL A 82 16.69 22.34 19.99
CA VAL A 82 16.53 20.97 20.53
C VAL A 82 17.50 20.73 21.69
N ARG A 83 18.79 21.09 21.55
CA ARG A 83 19.77 20.95 22.64
C ARG A 83 19.39 21.74 23.89
N GLU A 84 19.02 23.00 23.72
CA GLU A 84 18.64 23.88 24.82
C GLU A 84 17.41 23.35 25.57
N THR A 85 16.36 22.96 24.83
CA THR A 85 15.12 22.46 25.44
C THR A 85 15.28 21.08 26.07
N LEU A 86 16.13 20.22 25.51
CA LEU A 86 16.50 18.94 26.13
C LEU A 86 17.24 19.17 27.46
N SER A 87 18.24 20.05 27.48
CA SER A 87 18.99 20.34 28.71
C SER A 87 18.07 20.90 29.80
N ALA A 88 17.13 21.79 29.44
CA ALA A 88 16.12 22.29 30.38
C ALA A 88 15.22 21.17 30.93
N TYR A 89 14.85 20.19 30.11
CA TYR A 89 14.08 19.02 30.55
C TYR A 89 14.88 18.10 31.47
N GLU A 90 16.16 17.87 31.19
CA GLU A 90 17.05 17.07 32.04
C GLU A 90 17.26 17.70 33.43
N GLN A 91 17.47 19.02 33.47
CA GLN A 91 17.67 19.76 34.72
C GLN A 91 16.40 19.82 35.57
N GLN A 92 15.24 19.97 34.94
CA GLN A 92 13.96 20.08 35.64
C GLN A 92 12.82 19.38 34.86
N PRO A 93 12.66 18.05 35.01
CA PRO A 93 11.58 17.33 34.35
C PRO A 93 10.21 17.84 34.81
N SER A 94 9.46 18.44 33.89
CA SER A 94 8.13 19.01 34.14
C SER A 94 7.27 19.01 32.89
N LYS A 95 5.96 19.23 33.04
CA LYS A 95 5.03 19.41 31.91
C LYS A 95 5.50 20.52 30.96
N GLN A 96 6.07 21.60 31.49
CA GLN A 96 6.50 22.75 30.69
C GLN A 96 7.75 22.43 29.89
N THR A 97 8.78 21.88 30.53
CA THR A 97 10.06 21.55 29.88
C THR A 97 9.90 20.39 28.90
N TYR A 98 9.06 19.39 29.21
CA TYR A 98 8.71 18.33 28.27
C TYR A 98 8.00 18.87 27.02
N ARG A 99 7.03 19.77 27.18
CA ARG A 99 6.33 20.38 26.05
C ARG A 99 7.28 21.20 25.17
N ALA A 100 8.19 21.95 25.78
CA ALA A 100 9.18 22.75 25.03
C ALA A 100 10.09 21.84 24.19
N PHE A 101 10.59 20.75 24.78
CA PHE A 101 11.41 19.76 24.08
C PHE A 101 10.67 19.08 22.93
N MET A 102 9.43 18.63 23.16
CA MET A 102 8.61 18.02 22.12
C MET A 102 8.34 19.00 20.96
N ALA A 103 8.04 20.27 21.28
CA ALA A 103 7.80 21.29 20.27
C ALA A 103 9.05 21.62 19.43
N ALA A 104 10.24 21.67 20.06
CA ALA A 104 11.50 21.89 19.35
C ALA A 104 11.92 20.68 18.49
N SER A 105 11.53 19.47 18.90
CA SER A 105 11.87 18.23 18.22
C SER A 105 10.95 17.90 17.04
N GLU A 106 9.87 18.65 16.84
CA GLU A 106 8.95 18.45 15.73
C GLU A 106 9.28 19.40 14.56
N PRO A 107 9.62 18.88 13.36
CA PRO A 107 9.85 19.73 12.20
C PRO A 107 8.60 20.53 11.80
N GLN A 108 8.79 21.80 11.44
CA GLN A 108 7.68 22.68 11.01
C GLN A 108 6.88 22.13 9.82
N ARG A 109 7.52 21.31 8.97
CA ARG A 109 6.86 20.65 7.83
C ARG A 109 5.76 19.67 8.25
N GLN A 110 5.80 19.09 9.46
CA GLN A 110 4.68 18.27 9.95
C GLN A 110 3.44 19.13 10.20
N GLU A 111 3.62 20.28 10.83
CA GLU A 111 2.54 21.23 11.07
C GLU A 111 2.01 21.82 9.77
N LEU A 112 2.89 22.12 8.82
CA LEU A 112 2.48 22.56 7.48
C LEU A 112 1.56 21.52 6.84
N ALA A 113 1.97 20.26 6.78
CA ALA A 113 1.17 19.19 6.20
C ALA A 113 -0.18 19.01 6.92
N ARG A 114 -0.24 19.13 8.26
CA ARG A 114 -1.50 19.10 9.01
C ARG A 114 -2.41 20.27 8.63
N ARG A 115 -1.89 21.48 8.50
CA ARG A 115 -2.67 22.66 8.09
C ARG A 115 -3.16 22.55 6.65
N LEU A 116 -2.32 22.04 5.74
CA LEU A 116 -2.72 21.76 4.36
C LEU A 116 -3.87 20.76 4.32
N ASN A 117 -3.85 19.72 5.17
CA ASN A 117 -4.87 18.68 5.20
C ASN A 117 -6.23 19.12 5.79
N GLN A 118 -6.40 20.39 6.20
CA GLN A 118 -7.66 20.90 6.75
C GLN A 118 -8.70 21.27 5.67
N VAL A 119 -8.31 21.29 4.38
CA VAL A 119 -9.21 21.66 3.29
C VAL A 119 -9.73 20.44 2.53
N PRO A 120 -10.95 20.48 1.97
CA PRO A 120 -11.50 19.37 1.20
C PRO A 120 -10.59 18.95 0.04
N GLY A 121 -10.37 17.65 -0.12
CA GLY A 121 -9.54 17.08 -1.18
C GLY A 121 -8.02 17.11 -0.92
N ALA A 122 -7.56 17.79 0.13
CA ALA A 122 -6.13 17.92 0.42
C ALA A 122 -5.41 16.60 0.65
N THR A 123 -6.06 15.61 1.26
CA THR A 123 -5.44 14.30 1.53
C THR A 123 -4.95 13.65 0.25
N ALA A 124 -5.75 13.65 -0.83
CA ALA A 124 -5.35 13.10 -2.12
C ALA A 124 -4.17 13.87 -2.73
N GLN A 125 -4.16 15.20 -2.59
CA GLN A 125 -3.08 16.05 -3.09
C GLN A 125 -1.77 15.84 -2.32
N LEU A 126 -1.84 15.64 -1.00
CA LEU A 126 -0.68 15.31 -0.19
C LEU A 126 -0.13 13.91 -0.52
N VAL A 127 -1.01 12.94 -0.81
CA VAL A 127 -0.59 11.62 -1.31
C VAL A 127 0.12 11.75 -2.66
N ALA A 128 -0.39 12.57 -3.58
CA ALA A 128 0.28 12.86 -4.86
C ALA A 128 1.62 13.58 -4.66
N MET A 129 1.70 14.54 -3.74
CA MET A 129 2.94 15.22 -3.36
C MET A 129 3.98 14.23 -2.82
N ARG A 130 3.58 13.29 -1.95
CA ARG A 130 4.50 12.26 -1.46
C ARG A 130 4.95 11.31 -2.59
N ARG A 131 4.08 10.97 -3.54
CA ARG A 131 4.50 10.19 -4.73
C ARG A 131 5.62 10.93 -5.48
N ASP A 132 5.48 12.23 -5.68
CA ASP A 132 6.48 13.03 -6.37
C ASP A 132 7.79 13.08 -5.55
N LEU A 133 7.71 13.26 -4.22
CA LEU A 133 8.87 13.15 -3.32
C LEU A 133 9.61 11.81 -3.46
N LEU A 134 8.89 10.69 -3.46
CA LEU A 134 9.48 9.36 -3.60
C LEU A 134 10.22 9.17 -4.93
N ARG A 135 9.81 9.87 -6.00
CA ARG A 135 10.57 9.88 -7.26
C ARG A 135 11.93 10.57 -7.08
N PHE A 136 11.94 11.76 -6.48
CA PHE A 136 13.16 12.56 -6.28
C PHE A 136 14.15 11.92 -5.30
N THR A 137 13.67 11.18 -4.27
CA THR A 137 14.58 10.52 -3.30
C THR A 137 15.56 9.52 -3.90
N LYS A 138 15.36 9.07 -5.14
CA LYS A 138 16.29 8.19 -5.85
C LYS A 138 17.61 8.90 -6.18
N ASP A 139 17.51 10.16 -6.59
CA ASP A 139 18.65 10.98 -7.00
C ASP A 139 19.08 11.96 -5.87
N HIS A 140 18.17 12.25 -4.93
CA HIS A 140 18.34 13.17 -3.80
C HIS A 140 18.04 12.47 -2.46
N PRO A 141 18.93 11.58 -1.98
CA PRO A 141 18.68 10.74 -0.80
C PRO A 141 18.45 11.52 0.51
N GLU A 142 18.96 12.75 0.62
CA GLU A 142 18.74 13.65 1.75
C GLU A 142 17.26 13.99 1.97
N LEU A 143 16.47 14.03 0.89
CA LEU A 143 15.03 14.30 0.95
C LEU A 143 14.24 13.17 1.61
N ALA A 144 14.86 11.99 1.82
CA ALA A 144 14.23 10.90 2.56
C ALA A 144 13.84 11.30 4.00
N ALA A 145 14.51 12.30 4.58
CA ALA A 145 14.11 12.86 5.87
C ALA A 145 12.70 13.47 5.83
N VAL A 146 12.29 14.07 4.71
CA VAL A 146 10.94 14.62 4.51
C VAL A 146 9.91 13.49 4.39
N ASP A 147 10.27 12.36 3.75
CA ASP A 147 9.39 11.20 3.64
C ASP A 147 9.04 10.60 5.01
N LEU A 148 9.98 10.62 5.96
CA LEU A 148 9.72 10.13 7.32
C LEU A 148 8.54 10.85 7.99
N ASP A 149 8.42 12.17 7.80
CA ASP A 149 7.32 12.97 8.35
C ASP A 149 6.00 12.70 7.65
N PHE A 150 6.03 12.57 6.32
CA PHE A 150 4.85 12.13 5.58
C PHE A 150 4.38 10.74 6.03
N ARG A 151 5.31 9.80 6.25
CA ARG A 151 4.99 8.47 6.75
C ARG A 151 4.37 8.51 8.14
N HIS A 152 4.93 9.34 9.02
CA HIS A 152 4.39 9.55 10.36
C HIS A 152 2.94 10.04 10.31
N LEU A 153 2.67 11.09 9.52
CA LEU A 153 1.34 11.66 9.38
C LEU A 153 0.37 10.68 8.70
N PHE A 154 0.77 10.04 7.60
CA PHE A 154 -0.08 9.11 6.86
C PHE A 154 -0.39 7.85 7.65
N ALA A 155 0.52 7.36 8.49
CA ALA A 155 0.21 6.24 9.40
C ALA A 155 -0.94 6.58 10.36
N SER A 156 -1.04 7.84 10.79
CA SER A 156 -2.15 8.32 11.63
C SER A 156 -3.43 8.56 10.81
N TRP A 157 -3.31 9.21 9.65
CA TRP A 157 -4.47 9.59 8.83
C TRP A 157 -5.14 8.41 8.14
N PHE A 158 -4.36 7.43 7.68
CA PHE A 158 -4.86 6.21 7.04
C PHE A 158 -4.95 5.05 8.05
N ASN A 159 -5.45 5.36 9.25
CA ASN A 159 -5.71 4.35 10.24
C ASN A 159 -6.72 3.32 9.69
N ARG A 160 -6.38 2.04 9.83
CA ARG A 160 -7.24 0.90 9.50
C ARG A 160 -8.69 1.07 9.96
N GLY A 161 -8.93 1.65 11.13
CA GLY A 161 -10.28 1.82 11.68
C GLY A 161 -11.26 2.59 10.78
N PHE A 162 -10.74 3.37 9.82
CA PHE A 162 -11.54 4.13 8.86
C PHE A 162 -11.60 3.50 7.47
N LEU A 163 -10.88 2.40 7.22
CA LEU A 163 -10.94 1.73 5.93
C LEU A 163 -12.26 0.99 5.77
N VAL A 164 -12.94 1.28 4.67
CA VAL A 164 -14.21 0.66 4.31
C VAL A 164 -13.99 -0.30 3.15
N LEU A 165 -14.23 -1.58 3.39
CA LEU A 165 -14.26 -2.60 2.35
C LEU A 165 -15.57 -2.49 1.57
N ARG A 166 -15.49 -2.44 0.24
CA ARG A 166 -16.66 -2.44 -0.65
C ARG A 166 -16.48 -3.48 -1.75
N PRO A 167 -17.53 -4.23 -2.13
CA PRO A 167 -17.49 -5.06 -3.33
C PRO A 167 -17.37 -4.15 -4.56
N VAL A 168 -16.61 -4.62 -5.54
CA VAL A 168 -16.48 -4.03 -6.88
C VAL A 168 -17.04 -5.04 -7.87
N SER A 169 -18.08 -4.63 -8.59
CA SER A 169 -18.74 -5.42 -9.62
C SER A 169 -18.92 -4.62 -10.91
N TRP A 170 -19.51 -5.24 -11.93
CA TRP A 170 -19.77 -4.57 -13.21
C TRP A 170 -20.78 -3.41 -13.09
N GLU A 171 -21.57 -3.36 -12.01
CA GLU A 171 -22.49 -2.26 -11.69
C GLU A 171 -21.79 -1.06 -11.03
N THR A 172 -20.50 -1.17 -10.70
CA THR A 172 -19.71 -0.09 -10.11
C THR A 172 -19.61 1.09 -11.10
N PRO A 173 -19.68 2.36 -10.65
CA PRO A 173 -19.52 3.51 -11.53
C PRO A 173 -18.26 3.44 -12.40
N ALA A 174 -18.41 3.75 -13.70
CA ALA A 174 -17.34 3.62 -14.70
C ALA A 174 -16.03 4.34 -14.30
N HIS A 175 -16.13 5.55 -13.73
CA HIS A 175 -14.94 6.31 -13.28
C HIS A 175 -14.13 5.61 -12.18
N LEU A 176 -14.74 4.71 -11.39
CA LEU A 176 -14.01 3.87 -10.43
C LEU A 176 -13.41 2.65 -11.13
N LEU A 177 -14.12 2.07 -12.10
CA LEU A 177 -13.63 0.95 -12.90
C LEU A 177 -12.41 1.33 -13.75
N GLU A 178 -12.40 2.53 -14.32
CA GLU A 178 -11.23 3.11 -15.01
C GLU A 178 -9.99 3.16 -14.11
N LYS A 179 -10.19 3.45 -12.81
CA LYS A 179 -9.11 3.45 -11.83
C LYS A 179 -8.62 2.05 -11.51
N ILE A 180 -9.51 1.06 -11.44
CA ILE A 180 -9.09 -0.35 -11.27
C ILE A 180 -8.21 -0.79 -12.44
N ILE A 181 -8.59 -0.44 -13.68
CA ILE A 181 -7.75 -0.70 -14.88
C ILE A 181 -6.39 -0.01 -14.72
N ALA A 182 -6.37 1.29 -14.39
CA ALA A 182 -5.15 2.07 -14.28
C ALA A 182 -4.21 1.63 -13.14
N TYR A 183 -4.74 1.00 -12.09
CA TYR A 183 -4.01 0.66 -10.88
C TYR A 183 -3.64 -0.82 -10.76
N GLU A 184 -4.04 -1.66 -11.71
CA GLU A 184 -3.70 -3.08 -11.69
C GLU A 184 -2.19 -3.28 -11.93
N ALA A 185 -1.52 -3.79 -10.90
CA ALA A 185 -0.06 -3.85 -10.83
C ALA A 185 0.50 -5.28 -10.89
N VAL A 186 -0.33 -6.31 -10.76
CA VAL A 186 0.08 -7.72 -10.74
C VAL A 186 -0.12 -8.34 -12.12
N HIS A 187 -1.32 -8.22 -12.67
CA HIS A 187 -1.71 -8.77 -13.96
C HIS A 187 -2.45 -7.70 -14.77
N ALA A 188 -1.70 -6.96 -15.59
CA ALA A 188 -2.20 -5.81 -16.34
C ALA A 188 -3.58 -6.05 -16.97
N ILE A 189 -4.46 -5.06 -16.85
CA ILE A 189 -5.77 -5.05 -17.51
C ILE A 189 -5.66 -4.19 -18.75
N GLU A 190 -5.70 -4.81 -19.93
CA GLU A 190 -5.42 -4.12 -21.19
C GLU A 190 -6.67 -3.48 -21.81
N SER A 191 -7.87 -3.91 -21.39
CA SER A 191 -9.13 -3.45 -21.96
C SER A 191 -10.31 -3.52 -21.00
N TRP A 192 -11.40 -2.85 -21.38
CA TRP A 192 -12.70 -2.98 -20.70
C TRP A 192 -13.27 -4.40 -20.78
N ASP A 193 -12.97 -5.13 -21.84
CA ASP A 193 -13.43 -6.51 -22.00
C ASP A 193 -12.67 -7.45 -21.04
N ASP A 194 -11.37 -7.23 -20.82
CA ASP A 194 -10.59 -7.94 -19.80
C ASP A 194 -11.13 -7.63 -18.40
N LEU A 195 -11.34 -6.34 -18.06
CA LEU A 195 -11.98 -5.97 -16.80
C LEU A 195 -13.34 -6.67 -16.62
N ARG A 196 -14.16 -6.71 -17.67
CA ARG A 196 -15.45 -7.38 -17.65
C ARG A 196 -15.30 -8.88 -17.40
N ALA A 197 -14.31 -9.54 -17.98
CA ALA A 197 -14.03 -10.96 -17.77
C ALA A 197 -13.61 -11.27 -16.32
N ARG A 198 -13.06 -10.29 -15.61
CA ARG A 198 -12.67 -10.38 -14.19
C ARG A 198 -13.77 -9.98 -13.21
N LEU A 199 -14.77 -9.21 -13.61
CA LEU A 199 -15.82 -8.70 -12.71
C LEU A 199 -17.22 -9.31 -12.93
N ARG A 200 -17.56 -9.68 -14.17
CA ARG A 200 -18.92 -10.13 -14.53
C ARG A 200 -19.20 -11.60 -14.18
N PRO A 201 -18.28 -12.56 -14.39
CA PRO A 201 -18.56 -13.97 -14.10
C PRO A 201 -18.87 -14.23 -12.62
N SER A 202 -19.79 -15.15 -12.34
CA SER A 202 -20.18 -15.50 -10.97
C SER A 202 -19.03 -16.13 -10.16
N ASP A 203 -18.05 -16.73 -10.85
CA ASP A 203 -16.83 -17.30 -10.27
C ASP A 203 -15.75 -16.24 -9.99
N ARG A 204 -16.07 -14.96 -10.09
CA ARG A 204 -15.17 -13.86 -9.75
C ARG A 204 -15.78 -12.96 -8.68
N ARG A 205 -14.89 -12.41 -7.84
CA ARG A 205 -15.20 -11.37 -6.87
C ARG A 205 -14.07 -10.36 -6.89
N CYS A 206 -14.42 -9.09 -6.72
CA CYS A 206 -13.44 -8.04 -6.52
C CYS A 206 -13.90 -7.19 -5.34
N PHE A 207 -12.93 -6.73 -4.55
CA PHE A 207 -13.16 -5.86 -3.42
C PHE A 207 -12.17 -4.72 -3.43
N ALA A 208 -12.58 -3.55 -2.96
CA ALA A 208 -11.70 -2.41 -2.79
C ALA A 208 -11.87 -1.77 -1.41
N PHE A 209 -10.75 -1.33 -0.84
CA PHE A 209 -10.69 -0.56 0.39
C PHE A 209 -10.67 0.93 0.06
N PHE A 210 -11.58 1.67 0.68
CA PHE A 210 -11.70 3.11 0.55
C PHE A 210 -11.45 3.80 1.89
N HIS A 211 -10.98 5.03 1.84
CA HIS A 211 -10.86 5.89 3.01
C HIS A 211 -11.82 7.08 2.91
N PRO A 212 -12.48 7.51 3.99
CA PRO A 212 -13.45 8.62 3.96
C PRO A 212 -12.87 9.93 3.39
N SER A 213 -11.58 10.21 3.61
CA SER A 213 -10.90 11.38 3.05
C SER A 213 -10.56 11.27 1.56
N MET A 214 -10.68 10.07 0.98
CA MET A 214 -10.46 9.79 -0.44
C MET A 214 -11.55 8.83 -0.97
N PRO A 215 -12.83 9.24 -0.91
CA PRO A 215 -13.96 8.31 -1.07
C PRO A 215 -14.12 7.76 -2.50
N ASN A 216 -13.55 8.45 -3.48
CA ASN A 216 -13.56 8.08 -4.90
C ASN A 216 -12.22 7.46 -5.34
N GLU A 217 -11.32 7.17 -4.41
CA GLU A 217 -10.05 6.51 -4.70
C GLU A 217 -10.02 5.14 -4.02
N PRO A 218 -9.96 4.04 -4.78
CA PRO A 218 -9.55 2.77 -4.18
C PRO A 218 -8.11 2.95 -3.68
N LEU A 219 -7.85 2.54 -2.43
CA LEU A 219 -6.50 2.52 -1.88
C LEU A 219 -5.83 1.18 -2.13
N ILE A 220 -6.61 0.11 -1.99
CA ILE A 220 -6.22 -1.26 -2.27
C ILE A 220 -7.41 -1.92 -2.94
N PHE A 221 -7.17 -2.72 -3.97
CA PHE A 221 -8.18 -3.67 -4.40
C PHE A 221 -7.62 -5.08 -4.45
N VAL A 222 -8.55 -6.03 -4.40
CA VAL A 222 -8.30 -7.45 -4.23
C VAL A 222 -9.20 -8.19 -5.21
N GLU A 223 -8.59 -8.92 -6.13
CA GLU A 223 -9.29 -9.78 -7.07
C GLU A 223 -9.24 -11.23 -6.60
N VAL A 224 -10.39 -11.90 -6.68
CA VAL A 224 -10.60 -13.26 -6.18
C VAL A 224 -11.27 -14.11 -7.25
N ALA A 225 -10.67 -15.26 -7.53
CA ALA A 225 -11.26 -16.32 -8.33
C ALA A 225 -11.84 -17.39 -7.41
N LEU A 226 -13.08 -17.81 -7.67
CA LEU A 226 -13.74 -18.91 -6.99
C LEU A 226 -13.50 -20.18 -7.81
N THR A 227 -12.86 -21.18 -7.21
CA THR A 227 -12.40 -22.38 -7.90
C THR A 227 -12.76 -23.66 -7.14
N LYS A 228 -12.54 -24.80 -7.79
CA LYS A 228 -12.46 -26.12 -7.14
C LYS A 228 -11.00 -26.50 -6.99
N GLY A 229 -10.50 -26.46 -5.77
CA GLY A 229 -9.09 -26.68 -5.44
C GLY A 229 -8.18 -25.47 -5.69
N ILE A 230 -6.90 -25.66 -5.34
CA ILE A 230 -5.86 -24.62 -5.36
C ILE A 230 -5.17 -24.60 -6.74
N PRO A 231 -5.18 -23.48 -7.48
CA PRO A 231 -4.50 -23.37 -8.76
C PRO A 231 -2.98 -23.20 -8.60
N GLY A 232 -2.25 -23.67 -9.61
CA GLY A 232 -0.79 -23.58 -9.70
C GLY A 232 -0.26 -22.63 -10.78
N SER A 233 -1.12 -22.01 -11.60
CA SER A 233 -0.71 -21.12 -12.70
C SER A 233 -1.72 -20.00 -12.91
N ILE A 234 -1.23 -18.78 -13.12
CA ILE A 234 -2.10 -17.63 -13.36
C ILE A 234 -2.79 -17.72 -14.73
N GLN A 235 -2.13 -18.30 -15.74
CA GLN A 235 -2.71 -18.52 -17.05
C GLN A 235 -3.99 -19.35 -16.96
N SER A 236 -4.05 -20.34 -16.05
CA SER A 236 -5.27 -21.13 -15.82
C SER A 236 -6.41 -20.31 -15.17
N VAL A 237 -6.07 -19.30 -14.38
CA VAL A 237 -7.05 -18.43 -13.69
C VAL A 237 -7.55 -17.34 -14.64
N LEU A 238 -6.70 -16.80 -15.50
CA LEU A 238 -7.01 -15.70 -16.43
C LEU A 238 -7.45 -16.17 -17.84
N ALA A 239 -7.45 -17.48 -18.12
CA ALA A 239 -7.88 -18.01 -19.41
C ALA A 239 -9.28 -17.49 -19.81
N GLU A 240 -9.39 -17.00 -21.05
CA GLU A 240 -10.64 -16.52 -21.65
C GLU A 240 -11.64 -17.67 -21.82
N GLU A 241 -11.18 -18.80 -22.37
CA GLU A 241 -11.94 -20.04 -22.50
C GLU A 241 -11.71 -20.93 -21.27
N ARG A 242 -12.42 -20.63 -20.16
CA ARG A 242 -12.45 -21.47 -18.97
C ARG A 242 -13.88 -21.93 -18.65
N ASP A 243 -14.00 -23.06 -17.97
CA ASP A 243 -15.26 -23.53 -17.41
C ASP A 243 -15.67 -22.64 -16.22
N VAL A 244 -16.53 -21.67 -16.48
CA VAL A 244 -17.12 -20.81 -15.44
C VAL A 244 -18.02 -21.66 -14.55
N ILE A 245 -17.71 -21.70 -13.26
CA ILE A 245 -18.53 -22.40 -12.26
C ILE A 245 -19.52 -21.44 -11.60
N ALA A 246 -20.65 -21.98 -11.12
CA ALA A 246 -21.51 -21.23 -10.21
C ALA A 246 -20.77 -21.02 -8.88
N ALA A 247 -20.96 -19.84 -8.26
CA ALA A 247 -20.23 -19.44 -7.06
C ALA A 247 -20.43 -20.42 -5.89
N ASP A 248 -21.61 -21.01 -5.78
CA ASP A 248 -22.00 -21.97 -4.74
C ASP A 248 -21.36 -23.35 -4.92
N GLN A 249 -20.77 -23.64 -6.09
CA GLN A 249 -20.03 -24.87 -6.36
C GLN A 249 -18.54 -24.76 -6.03
N ALA A 250 -18.04 -23.57 -5.73
CA ALA A 250 -16.65 -23.35 -5.37
C ALA A 250 -16.35 -23.82 -3.95
N ASP A 251 -15.16 -24.40 -3.75
CA ASP A 251 -14.65 -24.78 -2.43
C ASP A 251 -13.43 -23.94 -2.00
N THR A 252 -12.87 -23.16 -2.94
CA THR A 252 -11.63 -22.42 -2.78
C THR A 252 -11.81 -20.99 -3.29
N ALA A 253 -11.40 -20.01 -2.48
CA ALA A 253 -11.23 -18.63 -2.88
C ALA A 253 -9.74 -18.34 -3.11
N VAL A 254 -9.41 -17.92 -4.33
CA VAL A 254 -8.05 -17.67 -4.78
C VAL A 254 -7.83 -16.17 -4.97
N PHE A 255 -7.08 -15.56 -4.06
CA PHE A 255 -6.62 -14.17 -4.18
C PHE A 255 -5.47 -14.10 -5.18
N TYR A 256 -5.76 -13.75 -6.43
CA TYR A 256 -4.76 -13.74 -7.51
C TYR A 256 -4.19 -12.36 -7.82
N SER A 257 -4.86 -11.28 -7.41
CA SER A 257 -4.31 -9.92 -7.46
C SER A 257 -4.64 -9.14 -6.20
N ILE A 258 -3.64 -8.44 -5.65
CA ILE A 258 -3.78 -7.47 -4.56
C ILE A 258 -2.91 -6.26 -4.92
N SER A 259 -3.56 -5.17 -5.27
CA SER A 259 -2.90 -3.99 -5.84
C SER A 259 -3.04 -2.80 -4.88
N ASN A 260 -1.91 -2.18 -4.52
CA ASN A 260 -1.92 -0.87 -3.87
C ASN A 260 -2.02 0.20 -4.95
N CYS A 261 -3.13 0.92 -4.95
CA CYS A 261 -3.49 1.88 -5.99
C CYS A 261 -2.71 3.19 -5.89
N GLN A 262 -2.22 3.51 -4.69
CA GLN A 262 -1.65 4.81 -4.38
C GLN A 262 -0.16 4.66 -4.09
N SER A 263 0.68 4.95 -5.08
CA SER A 263 2.15 4.94 -4.93
C SER A 263 2.64 5.91 -3.86
N GLY A 264 1.92 7.02 -3.65
CA GLY A 264 2.12 7.92 -2.52
C GLY A 264 1.80 7.31 -1.16
N LEU A 265 1.17 6.13 -1.08
CA LEU A 265 0.96 5.37 0.15
C LEU A 265 1.92 4.18 0.27
N ALA A 266 2.96 4.11 -0.57
CA ALA A 266 4.00 3.09 -0.46
C ALA A 266 4.62 3.09 0.95
N GLY A 267 4.67 1.91 1.58
CA GLY A 267 5.20 1.73 2.93
C GLY A 267 4.28 2.18 4.07
N ILE A 268 3.07 2.66 3.78
CA ILE A 268 2.04 2.93 4.80
C ILE A 268 1.29 1.64 5.08
N SER A 269 1.28 1.21 6.34
CA SER A 269 0.52 0.02 6.74
C SER A 269 -0.95 0.38 6.94
N PHE A 270 -1.81 -0.33 6.24
CA PHE A 270 -3.27 -0.30 6.43
C PHE A 270 -3.74 -1.37 7.44
N GLY A 271 -2.81 -1.93 8.19
CA GLY A 271 -3.02 -3.00 9.15
C GLY A 271 -2.90 -4.41 8.55
N ASN A 272 -2.61 -5.37 9.43
CA ASN A 272 -2.28 -6.75 9.09
C ASN A 272 -3.50 -7.69 9.05
N SER A 273 -4.63 -7.21 8.53
CA SER A 273 -5.87 -8.01 8.50
C SER A 273 -6.81 -7.64 7.36
N LEU A 274 -6.30 -6.98 6.30
CA LEU A 274 -7.10 -6.66 5.12
C LEU A 274 -7.70 -7.92 4.52
N ILE A 275 -6.84 -8.93 4.31
CA ILE A 275 -7.27 -10.21 3.76
C ILE A 275 -8.16 -10.98 4.73
N LYS A 276 -7.92 -10.87 6.04
CA LYS A 276 -8.80 -11.47 7.05
C LYS A 276 -10.25 -10.96 6.93
N GLN A 277 -10.43 -9.68 6.61
CA GLN A 277 -11.77 -9.11 6.40
C GLN A 277 -12.44 -9.69 5.14
N VAL A 278 -11.72 -9.72 4.01
CA VAL A 278 -12.24 -10.29 2.77
C VAL A 278 -12.58 -11.79 2.93
N VAL A 279 -11.69 -12.56 3.59
CA VAL A 279 -11.93 -13.97 3.92
C VAL A 279 -13.19 -14.14 4.80
N ALA A 280 -13.36 -13.30 5.83
CA ALA A 280 -14.52 -13.38 6.71
C ALA A 280 -15.83 -13.05 5.98
N ASP A 281 -15.82 -12.07 5.08
CA ASP A 281 -17.00 -11.71 4.29
C ASP A 281 -17.34 -12.80 3.27
N LEU A 282 -16.35 -13.33 2.55
CA LEU A 282 -16.53 -14.47 1.64
C LEU A 282 -17.04 -15.72 2.38
N SER A 283 -16.49 -16.03 3.55
CA SER A 283 -16.91 -17.19 4.36
C SER A 283 -18.35 -17.05 4.86
N ARG A 284 -18.81 -15.83 5.14
CA ARG A 284 -20.19 -15.55 5.56
C ARG A 284 -21.16 -15.63 4.38
N GLU A 285 -20.79 -15.07 3.23
CA GLU A 285 -21.61 -15.08 2.00
C GLU A 285 -21.70 -16.50 1.41
N MET A 286 -20.60 -17.25 1.43
CA MET A 286 -20.46 -18.54 0.76
C MET A 286 -19.89 -19.59 1.73
N PRO A 287 -20.72 -20.24 2.56
CA PRO A 287 -20.29 -21.26 3.53
C PRO A 287 -19.64 -22.50 2.89
N GLY A 288 -19.81 -22.70 1.58
CA GLY A 288 -19.17 -23.78 0.83
C GLY A 288 -17.65 -23.59 0.65
N LEU A 289 -17.15 -22.37 0.80
CA LEU A 289 -15.72 -22.07 0.70
C LEU A 289 -14.97 -22.57 1.94
N LYS A 290 -14.09 -23.54 1.73
CA LYS A 290 -13.28 -24.18 2.77
C LYS A 290 -11.82 -23.73 2.75
N THR A 291 -11.33 -23.31 1.59
CA THR A 291 -9.92 -22.96 1.38
C THR A 291 -9.80 -21.50 0.94
N PHE A 292 -8.93 -20.74 1.60
CA PHE A 292 -8.62 -19.36 1.26
C PHE A 292 -7.13 -19.27 0.95
N VAL A 293 -6.79 -19.10 -0.31
CA VAL A 293 -5.40 -19.20 -0.78
C VAL A 293 -5.09 -18.06 -1.72
N THR A 294 -3.84 -17.66 -1.83
CA THR A 294 -3.40 -16.69 -2.84
C THR A 294 -2.73 -17.40 -3.99
N LEU A 295 -2.60 -16.74 -5.13
CA LEU A 295 -1.62 -17.09 -6.15
C LEU A 295 -0.78 -15.83 -6.39
N SER A 296 0.33 -15.73 -5.67
CA SER A 296 1.09 -14.49 -5.53
C SER A 296 2.42 -14.52 -6.32
N PRO A 297 2.88 -13.37 -6.84
CA PRO A 297 4.19 -13.27 -7.49
C PRO A 297 5.34 -13.34 -6.46
N ILE A 298 6.56 -13.53 -6.96
CA ILE A 298 7.81 -13.55 -6.16
C ILE A 298 8.80 -12.50 -6.72
N PRO A 299 8.49 -11.19 -6.60
CA PRO A 299 9.15 -10.12 -7.36
C PRO A 299 10.65 -9.95 -7.09
N GLY A 300 11.15 -10.43 -5.94
CA GLY A 300 12.55 -10.28 -5.57
C GLY A 300 13.45 -11.46 -5.94
N LEU A 301 12.91 -12.55 -6.49
CA LEU A 301 13.65 -13.81 -6.64
C LEU A 301 14.82 -13.69 -7.62
N LYS A 302 14.60 -13.19 -8.85
CA LYS A 302 15.68 -13.06 -9.85
C LYS A 302 16.80 -12.13 -9.42
N ARG A 303 16.46 -11.05 -8.71
CA ARG A 303 17.43 -10.13 -8.13
C ARG A 303 18.28 -10.83 -7.08
N TRP A 304 17.64 -11.50 -6.13
CA TRP A 304 18.33 -12.25 -5.08
C TRP A 304 19.24 -13.34 -5.68
N MET A 305 18.77 -14.08 -6.67
CA MET A 305 19.58 -15.08 -7.38
C MET A 305 20.85 -14.48 -7.99
N ALA A 306 20.73 -13.31 -8.64
CA ALA A 306 21.88 -12.60 -9.20
C ALA A 306 22.86 -12.12 -8.11
N GLU A 307 22.34 -11.60 -6.99
CA GLU A 307 23.15 -11.15 -5.84
C GLU A 307 23.90 -12.31 -5.16
N THR A 308 23.32 -13.51 -5.13
CA THR A 308 23.92 -14.69 -4.48
C THR A 308 24.61 -15.65 -5.46
N GLY A 309 24.64 -15.34 -6.75
CA GLY A 309 25.21 -16.22 -7.79
C GLY A 309 24.47 -17.55 -7.99
N GLN A 310 23.21 -17.63 -7.55
CA GLN A 310 22.38 -18.83 -7.64
C GLN A 310 21.73 -18.93 -9.03
N GLN A 311 21.63 -20.14 -9.58
CA GLN A 311 21.01 -20.40 -10.87
C GLN A 311 20.04 -21.58 -10.78
N ALA A 312 19.09 -21.62 -11.71
CA ALA A 312 18.11 -22.69 -11.80
C ALA A 312 18.01 -23.15 -13.25
N ASP A 313 18.50 -24.36 -13.53
CA ASP A 313 18.60 -24.90 -14.89
C ASP A 313 17.28 -25.47 -15.42
N ASN A 314 16.32 -25.72 -14.53
CA ASN A 314 15.00 -26.26 -14.85
C ASN A 314 13.96 -25.86 -13.79
N ASP A 315 12.69 -26.13 -14.10
CA ASP A 315 11.54 -25.80 -13.23
C ASP A 315 11.65 -26.41 -11.83
N THR A 316 12.18 -27.64 -11.70
CA THR A 316 12.34 -28.28 -10.38
C THR A 316 13.40 -27.57 -9.55
N ALA A 317 14.53 -27.18 -10.17
CA ALA A 317 15.57 -26.39 -9.51
C ALA A 317 15.02 -25.01 -9.11
N LEU A 318 14.26 -24.36 -10.00
CA LEU A 318 13.65 -23.07 -9.72
C LEU A 318 12.65 -23.15 -8.56
N GLN A 319 11.80 -24.17 -8.54
CA GLN A 319 10.83 -24.39 -7.45
C GLN A 319 11.53 -24.59 -6.10
N LYS A 320 12.61 -25.38 -6.07
CA LYS A 320 13.45 -25.59 -4.87
C LYS A 320 14.09 -24.30 -4.39
N LEU A 321 14.70 -23.55 -5.31
CA LEU A 321 15.39 -22.31 -5.03
C LEU A 321 14.42 -21.22 -4.55
N ALA A 322 13.25 -21.10 -5.18
CA ALA A 322 12.19 -20.20 -4.74
C ALA A 322 11.69 -20.55 -3.32
N ALA A 323 11.52 -21.84 -3.00
CA ALA A 323 11.18 -22.26 -1.65
C ALA A 323 12.29 -21.92 -0.63
N HIS A 324 13.56 -22.09 -1.01
CA HIS A 324 14.69 -21.71 -0.18
C HIS A 324 14.73 -20.20 0.06
N TYR A 325 14.58 -19.40 -1.00
CA TYR A 325 14.51 -17.95 -0.95
C TYR A 325 13.42 -17.46 0.01
N LEU A 326 12.19 -17.95 -0.15
CA LEU A 326 11.05 -17.52 0.67
C LEU A 326 11.22 -17.85 2.17
N LEU A 327 11.92 -18.93 2.50
CA LEU A 327 12.12 -19.36 3.89
C LEU A 327 13.37 -18.75 4.53
N ASN A 328 14.47 -18.63 3.80
CA ASN A 328 15.79 -18.39 4.39
C ASN A 328 16.41 -17.04 3.99
N ALA A 329 16.05 -16.45 2.84
CA ALA A 329 16.59 -15.15 2.47
C ALA A 329 16.00 -14.06 3.37
N LYS A 330 16.87 -13.34 4.10
CA LYS A 330 16.51 -12.27 5.03
C LYS A 330 17.14 -10.94 4.63
N ARG A 331 16.49 -9.85 5.06
CA ARG A 331 17.07 -8.51 5.08
C ARG A 331 17.94 -8.30 6.33
N PRO A 332 18.72 -7.20 6.40
CA PRO A 332 19.51 -6.86 7.58
C PRO A 332 18.69 -6.75 8.88
N ASP A 333 17.40 -6.41 8.76
CA ASP A 333 16.46 -6.33 9.89
C ASP A 333 15.87 -7.69 10.31
N GLY A 334 16.30 -8.78 9.67
CA GLY A 334 15.81 -10.14 9.94
C GLY A 334 14.48 -10.50 9.27
N SER A 335 13.81 -9.54 8.62
CA SER A 335 12.55 -9.80 7.90
C SER A 335 12.80 -10.62 6.62
N PRO A 336 11.81 -11.40 6.12
CA PRO A 336 11.91 -12.08 4.83
C PRO A 336 12.34 -11.13 3.71
N TYR A 337 13.21 -11.55 2.80
CA TYR A 337 13.71 -10.70 1.71
C TYR A 337 12.59 -10.25 0.76
N ASP A 338 11.66 -11.16 0.44
CA ASP A 338 10.57 -10.90 -0.49
C ASP A 338 9.48 -9.98 0.12
N PRO A 339 9.08 -8.89 -0.57
CA PRO A 339 8.04 -7.99 -0.08
C PRO A 339 6.65 -8.63 0.01
N VAL A 340 6.31 -9.53 -0.91
CA VAL A 340 4.99 -10.17 -0.96
C VAL A 340 4.88 -11.21 0.15
N ALA A 341 5.97 -11.93 0.44
CA ALA A 341 6.08 -12.80 1.61
C ALA A 341 5.89 -12.03 2.92
N ARG A 342 6.57 -10.90 3.10
CA ARG A 342 6.36 -10.04 4.29
C ARG A 342 4.91 -9.61 4.43
N PHE A 343 4.25 -9.25 3.33
CA PHE A 343 2.85 -8.85 3.34
C PHE A 343 1.93 -10.00 3.78
N HIS A 344 2.01 -11.17 3.14
CA HIS A 344 1.10 -12.28 3.45
C HIS A 344 1.36 -12.93 4.81
N LEU A 345 2.63 -13.14 5.17
CA LEU A 345 3.01 -13.64 6.50
C LEU A 345 2.63 -12.63 7.59
N GLY A 346 2.83 -11.34 7.32
CA GLY A 346 2.34 -10.24 8.15
C GLY A 346 0.83 -10.29 8.35
N ASN A 347 0.05 -10.72 7.36
CA ASN A 347 -1.40 -10.93 7.47
C ASN A 347 -1.79 -12.31 8.05
N GLY A 348 -0.84 -13.09 8.59
CA GLY A 348 -1.09 -14.38 9.25
C GLY A 348 -1.24 -15.58 8.31
N ALA A 349 -0.89 -15.44 7.03
CA ALA A 349 -0.87 -16.57 6.11
C ALA A 349 0.32 -17.51 6.38
N GLN A 350 0.27 -18.69 5.80
CA GLN A 350 1.42 -19.60 5.73
C GLN A 350 1.79 -19.88 4.26
N ILE A 351 3.08 -20.11 3.98
CA ILE A 351 3.51 -20.55 2.64
C ILE A 351 3.00 -21.98 2.42
N LYS A 352 2.12 -22.18 1.44
CA LYS A 352 1.44 -23.45 1.19
C LYS A 352 2.12 -24.28 0.11
N ALA A 353 2.40 -23.68 -1.03
CA ALA A 353 2.99 -24.33 -2.19
C ALA A 353 3.78 -23.31 -3.02
N VAL A 354 4.80 -23.77 -3.72
CA VAL A 354 5.61 -22.99 -4.66
C VAL A 354 5.48 -23.64 -6.02
N HIS A 355 5.32 -22.85 -7.07
CA HIS A 355 5.10 -23.33 -8.43
C HIS A 355 6.16 -22.74 -9.36
N ALA A 356 6.67 -23.55 -10.29
CA ALA A 356 7.46 -23.08 -11.42
C ALA A 356 6.59 -23.10 -12.68
N GLY A 357 6.96 -22.31 -13.70
CA GLY A 357 6.16 -22.17 -14.92
C GLY A 357 4.73 -21.64 -14.67
N ALA A 358 4.54 -20.92 -13.55
CA ALA A 358 3.25 -20.51 -13.05
C ALA A 358 2.80 -19.14 -13.57
N ASP A 359 3.75 -18.28 -13.95
CA ASP A 359 3.51 -17.02 -14.64
C ASP A 359 4.52 -16.83 -15.78
N LEU A 360 4.08 -17.15 -17.00
CA LEU A 360 4.88 -17.04 -18.22
C LEU A 360 4.81 -15.65 -18.87
N SER A 361 4.17 -14.66 -18.23
CA SER A 361 4.21 -13.27 -18.72
C SER A 361 5.63 -12.73 -18.70
N GLU A 362 5.91 -11.71 -19.52
CA GLU A 362 7.22 -11.04 -19.53
C GLU A 362 7.63 -10.56 -18.13
N ASN A 363 6.65 -10.02 -17.37
CA ASN A 363 6.85 -9.57 -16.00
C ASN A 363 7.15 -10.73 -15.04
N GLY A 364 6.39 -11.82 -15.09
CA GLY A 364 6.64 -13.02 -14.27
C GLY A 364 8.01 -13.64 -14.53
N MET A 365 8.41 -13.70 -15.79
CA MET A 365 9.73 -14.18 -16.20
C MET A 365 10.86 -13.26 -15.71
N ALA A 366 10.69 -11.94 -15.82
CA ALA A 366 11.68 -10.97 -15.35
C ALA A 366 11.84 -10.97 -13.82
N GLN A 367 10.75 -11.15 -13.08
CA GLN A 367 10.70 -11.08 -11.63
C GLN A 367 11.22 -12.35 -10.94
N SER A 368 10.78 -13.52 -11.41
CA SER A 368 10.98 -14.79 -10.70
C SER A 368 11.30 -15.97 -11.60
N GLY A 369 11.55 -15.74 -12.90
CA GLY A 369 11.66 -16.84 -13.87
C GLY A 369 10.36 -17.62 -14.04
N GLY A 370 9.22 -16.98 -13.75
CA GLY A 370 7.89 -17.58 -13.83
C GLY A 370 7.48 -18.39 -12.60
N ALA A 371 8.23 -18.29 -11.49
CA ALA A 371 7.82 -18.89 -10.22
C ALA A 371 6.74 -18.06 -9.50
N MET A 372 5.74 -18.74 -8.96
CA MET A 372 4.70 -18.15 -8.10
C MET A 372 4.55 -18.96 -6.80
N VAL A 373 3.82 -18.40 -5.84
CA VAL A 373 3.62 -19.01 -4.52
C VAL A 373 2.15 -18.92 -4.09
N ASN A 374 1.66 -19.99 -3.47
CA ASN A 374 0.41 -19.93 -2.73
C ASN A 374 0.67 -19.61 -1.25
N TYR A 375 -0.01 -18.58 -0.74
CA TYR A 375 -0.17 -18.37 0.70
C TYR A 375 -1.54 -18.83 1.16
N LEU A 376 -1.61 -19.69 2.18
CA LEU A 376 -2.87 -20.20 2.74
C LEU A 376 -3.26 -19.38 3.98
N TYR A 377 -4.49 -18.87 3.97
CA TYR A 377 -5.15 -18.22 5.10
C TYR A 377 -5.99 -19.24 5.87
N ASP A 378 -5.34 -19.96 6.78
CA ASP A 378 -5.99 -20.92 7.67
C ASP A 378 -6.70 -20.18 8.82
N LEU A 379 -8.02 -19.96 8.68
CA LEU A 379 -8.85 -19.11 9.54
C LEU A 379 -8.55 -19.22 11.06
N PRO A 380 -8.50 -20.42 11.67
CA PRO A 380 -8.20 -20.58 13.10
C PRO A 380 -6.75 -20.22 13.48
N LYS A 381 -5.81 -20.24 12.52
CA LYS A 381 -4.38 -20.00 12.76
C LYS A 381 -3.90 -18.61 12.34
N ILE A 382 -4.73 -17.80 11.67
CA ILE A 382 -4.33 -16.46 11.21
C ILE A 382 -3.74 -15.62 12.35
N SER A 383 -4.44 -15.53 13.49
CA SER A 383 -3.97 -14.74 14.63
C SER A 383 -2.65 -15.26 15.21
N GLN A 384 -2.55 -16.58 15.41
CA GLN A 384 -1.33 -17.21 15.92
C GLN A 384 -0.13 -17.02 14.99
N ASN A 385 -0.33 -17.20 13.68
CA ASN A 385 0.73 -17.01 12.69
C ASN A 385 1.17 -15.55 12.62
N HIS A 386 0.21 -14.62 12.69
CA HIS A 386 0.49 -13.19 12.71
C HIS A 386 1.36 -12.80 13.90
N GLU A 387 1.00 -13.22 15.12
CA GLU A 387 1.77 -12.94 16.35
C GLU A 387 3.18 -13.53 16.27
N GLN A 388 3.31 -14.80 15.87
CA GLN A 388 4.62 -15.44 15.73
C GLN A 388 5.53 -14.75 14.70
N PHE A 389 4.94 -14.23 13.62
CA PHE A 389 5.68 -13.49 12.62
C PHE A 389 6.06 -12.08 13.12
N ALA A 390 5.14 -11.38 13.77
CA ALA A 390 5.37 -10.05 14.32
C ALA A 390 6.48 -10.06 15.39
N ASP A 391 6.43 -11.01 16.32
CA ASP A 391 7.32 -11.04 17.48
C ASP A 391 8.70 -11.64 17.16
N ALA A 392 8.74 -12.69 16.34
CA ALA A 392 9.94 -13.52 16.15
C ALA A 392 10.35 -13.71 14.69
N GLN A 393 9.67 -13.04 13.74
CA GLN A 393 9.87 -13.24 12.29
C GLN A 393 9.77 -14.72 11.87
N LYS A 394 9.02 -15.52 12.64
CA LYS A 394 8.89 -16.96 12.42
C LYS A 394 7.98 -17.21 11.23
N ILE A 395 8.51 -17.90 10.22
CA ILE A 395 7.76 -18.21 9.00
C ILE A 395 6.90 -19.47 9.19
N ALA A 396 5.59 -19.31 9.05
CA ALA A 396 4.64 -20.40 8.89
C ALA A 396 4.70 -20.93 7.45
N ALA A 397 4.92 -22.24 7.30
CA ALA A 397 5.05 -22.90 6.01
C ALA A 397 4.70 -24.38 6.13
N SER A 398 4.12 -24.93 5.05
CA SER A 398 3.76 -26.34 4.93
C SER A 398 4.98 -27.27 5.00
N THR A 399 4.76 -28.53 5.35
CA THR A 399 5.82 -29.55 5.40
C THR A 399 6.45 -29.74 4.03
N GLU A 400 5.64 -29.71 2.98
CA GLU A 400 6.07 -29.86 1.59
C GLU A 400 7.05 -28.75 1.20
N VAL A 401 6.74 -27.49 1.51
CA VAL A 401 7.63 -26.34 1.21
C VAL A 401 8.92 -26.39 2.03
N ARG A 402 8.84 -26.81 3.31
CA ARG A 402 10.04 -27.00 4.14
C ARG A 402 10.96 -28.08 3.57
N ASN A 403 10.40 -29.19 3.08
CA ASN A 403 11.18 -30.25 2.46
C ASN A 403 11.79 -29.79 1.14
N LEU A 404 11.03 -29.07 0.33
CA LEU A 404 11.48 -28.50 -0.94
C LEU A 404 12.67 -27.55 -0.75
N SER A 405 12.62 -26.67 0.25
CA SER A 405 13.73 -25.78 0.61
C SER A 405 14.98 -26.52 1.09
N LYS A 406 14.84 -27.59 1.90
CA LYS A 406 15.97 -28.40 2.35
C LYS A 406 16.66 -29.11 1.18
N SER A 407 15.91 -29.52 0.18
CA SER A 407 16.45 -30.14 -1.03
C SER A 407 17.22 -29.17 -1.92
N ALA A 408 16.97 -27.86 -1.83
CA ALA A 408 17.76 -26.86 -2.56
C ALA A 408 19.22 -26.85 -2.08
N VAL A 409 19.42 -26.80 -0.76
CA VAL A 409 20.75 -26.72 -0.11
C VAL A 409 21.62 -27.94 -0.38
N LYS A 410 21.01 -29.11 -0.61
CA LYS A 410 21.75 -30.36 -0.91
C LYS A 410 22.25 -30.46 -2.36
N SER A 411 21.87 -29.52 -3.23
CA SER A 411 22.28 -29.51 -4.64
C SER A 411 23.63 -28.80 -4.85
N ASP A 412 24.04 -27.97 -3.87
CA ASP A 412 25.24 -27.14 -3.89
C ASP A 412 26.42 -27.74 -3.09
N ALA A 413 26.22 -28.93 -2.49
CA ALA A 413 27.22 -29.69 -1.73
C ALA A 413 27.44 -31.05 -2.39
#